data_AF-A0A942DWB8-F1
#
_entry.id   AF-A0A942DWB8-F1
#
_cell.length_a   1.000
_cell.length_b   1.000
_cell.length_c   1.000
_cell.angle_alpha   90.00
_cell.angle_beta   90.00
_cell.angle_gamma   90.00
#
_symmetry.space_group_name_H-M   'P 1'
#
loop_
_entity.id
_entity.type
_entity.pdbx_description
1 polymer ?
#
loop_
_entity_poly.entity_id
_entity_poly.type
_entity_poly.pdbx_seq_one_letter_code
_entity_poly.pdbx_strand_id
1 'polypeptide(L)'
;MKFMRLAFALGLAACGYATDSHASSSDWVMMQGGRVRLVTAGEPDGSGTLRGVLHIELAPGWKTYWRDPGDAGVPPSVDLSASRNISLAGLDFPPPERHRDGEFAWAGYDRPVALPITFHVKDPGRPVTISAAIFLGICESICVPVHAELKVDPASDPHNPDDTSLVNAALSALPEPATDEFGLKTVEASEDHLLVEAVLPQGATDADVFIASDDGYAFREPKKVNREGDLLFRIPVIKPAQRPSGAGLHYTLVTDAGAVSGTIPYF
;
A
#
# COMPACT_ATOMS: atom_id res chain seq x y z
N MET A 1 4.54 76.25 -34.72
CA MET A 1 5.62 75.30 -35.07
C MET A 1 6.12 74.63 -33.79
N LYS A 2 6.06 73.29 -33.75
CA LYS A 2 6.86 72.37 -32.88
C LYS A 2 6.52 72.34 -31.37
N PHE A 3 6.39 71.22 -30.67
CA PHE A 3 6.24 69.79 -30.97
C PHE A 3 5.71 69.15 -29.66
N MET A 4 4.61 68.40 -29.73
CA MET A 4 4.09 67.55 -28.65
C MET A 4 5.07 66.37 -28.45
N ARG A 5 5.64 66.20 -27.26
CA ARG A 5 6.47 65.02 -26.92
C ARG A 5 5.58 63.95 -26.27
N LEU A 6 5.20 62.96 -27.07
CA LEU A 6 4.55 61.73 -26.63
C LEU A 6 5.62 60.83 -25.99
N ALA A 7 5.54 60.57 -24.69
CA ALA A 7 6.40 59.60 -24.01
C ALA A 7 5.76 58.21 -24.13
N PHE A 8 6.33 57.36 -24.98
CA PHE A 8 5.94 55.96 -25.13
C PHE A 8 6.74 55.14 -24.12
N ALA A 9 6.15 54.79 -22.98
CA ALA A 9 6.75 53.88 -22.01
C ALA A 9 6.58 52.44 -22.52
N LEU A 10 7.69 51.85 -22.98
CA LEU A 10 7.77 50.46 -23.42
C LEU A 10 7.63 49.55 -22.19
N GLY A 11 6.46 48.93 -22.01
CA GLY A 11 6.26 47.92 -20.97
C GLY A 11 7.04 46.66 -21.33
N LEU A 12 8.11 46.35 -20.59
CA LEU A 12 8.76 45.05 -20.63
C LEU A 12 7.80 44.01 -20.04
N ALA A 13 7.11 43.25 -20.89
CA ALA A 13 6.42 42.05 -20.48
C ALA A 13 7.48 40.98 -20.16
N ALA A 14 7.82 40.82 -18.88
CA ALA A 14 8.59 39.69 -18.41
C ALA A 14 7.70 38.44 -18.53
N CYS A 15 7.86 37.68 -19.61
CA CYS A 15 7.38 36.30 -19.66
C CYS A 15 8.17 35.52 -18.61
N GLY A 16 7.57 35.34 -17.43
CA GLY A 16 8.06 34.36 -16.47
C GLY A 16 7.98 32.99 -17.14
N TYR A 17 9.14 32.35 -17.33
CA TYR A 17 9.17 30.92 -17.58
C TYR A 17 8.58 30.25 -16.33
N ALA A 18 7.37 29.72 -16.44
CA ALA A 18 6.88 28.77 -15.46
C ALA A 18 7.83 27.56 -15.55
N THR A 19 8.77 27.47 -14.62
CA THR A 19 9.43 26.20 -14.35
C THR A 19 8.33 25.31 -13.79
N ASP A 20 7.88 24.33 -14.56
CA ASP A 20 7.08 23.24 -14.01
C ASP A 20 7.89 22.66 -12.85
N SER A 21 7.48 22.97 -11.62
CA SER A 21 8.03 22.31 -10.43
C SER A 21 7.50 20.89 -10.49
N HIS A 22 8.23 20.02 -11.18
CA HIS A 22 7.95 18.61 -11.14
C HIS A 22 8.24 18.15 -9.71
N ALA A 23 7.18 17.97 -8.93
CA ALA A 23 7.27 17.25 -7.67
C ALA A 23 7.80 15.84 -7.97
N SER A 24 8.43 15.18 -7.00
CA SER A 24 8.82 13.77 -7.13
C SER A 24 7.60 12.84 -6.97
N SER A 25 6.47 13.27 -7.53
CA SER A 25 5.18 12.63 -7.59
C SER A 25 4.58 12.72 -9.00
N SER A 26 3.79 11.72 -9.36
CA SER A 26 3.05 11.73 -10.62
C SER A 26 1.88 12.68 -10.54
N ASP A 27 1.37 13.09 -11.70
CA ASP A 27 0.03 13.63 -11.79
C ASP A 27 -1.00 12.64 -11.19
N TRP A 28 -2.11 13.20 -10.73
CA TRP A 28 -3.26 12.40 -10.33
C TRP A 28 -3.91 11.76 -11.54
N VAL A 29 -4.05 10.44 -11.52
CA VAL A 29 -4.96 9.72 -12.41
C VAL A 29 -6.32 9.65 -11.75
N MET A 30 -7.31 10.28 -12.39
CA MET A 30 -8.70 10.27 -11.95
C MET A 30 -9.37 8.96 -12.35
N MET A 31 -10.22 8.45 -11.47
CA MET A 31 -11.00 7.24 -11.70
C MET A 31 -12.38 7.40 -11.10
N GLN A 32 -13.29 6.49 -11.47
CA GLN A 32 -14.58 6.45 -10.80
C GLN A 32 -14.35 6.16 -9.32
N GLY A 33 -14.87 7.02 -8.45
CA GLY A 33 -14.77 6.82 -7.01
C GLY A 33 -13.50 7.31 -6.34
N GLY A 34 -12.57 7.95 -7.06
CA GLY A 34 -11.34 8.41 -6.43
C GLY A 34 -10.27 8.91 -7.40
N ARG A 35 -9.03 8.92 -6.91
CA ARG A 35 -7.83 9.23 -7.68
C ARG A 35 -6.61 8.53 -7.09
N VAL A 36 -5.62 8.26 -7.94
CA VAL A 36 -4.36 7.64 -7.55
C VAL A 36 -3.18 8.42 -8.08
N ARG A 37 -2.09 8.46 -7.31
CA ARG A 37 -0.79 8.92 -7.80
C ARG A 37 0.34 8.15 -7.12
N LEU A 38 1.52 8.20 -7.73
CA LEU A 38 2.74 7.68 -7.15
C LEU A 38 3.54 8.85 -6.59
N VAL A 39 4.08 8.69 -5.39
CA VAL A 39 4.92 9.70 -4.73
C VAL A 39 6.22 9.04 -4.29
N THR A 40 7.35 9.69 -4.49
CA THR A 40 8.65 9.29 -3.93
C THR A 40 9.15 10.34 -2.97
N ALA A 41 10.07 9.97 -2.07
CA ALA A 41 10.70 10.92 -1.16
C ALA A 41 12.16 10.56 -0.91
N GLY A 42 12.99 11.59 -0.81
CA GLY A 42 14.43 11.48 -0.62
C GLY A 42 15.17 11.00 -1.85
N GLU A 43 16.48 10.87 -1.68
CA GLU A 43 17.36 10.21 -2.64
C GLU A 43 17.50 8.72 -2.31
N PRO A 44 17.86 7.86 -3.28
CA PRO A 44 18.21 6.48 -3.00
C PRO A 44 19.36 6.40 -1.99
N ASP A 45 19.24 5.54 -0.99
CA ASP A 45 20.30 5.35 0.01
C ASP A 45 21.53 4.61 -0.57
N GLY A 46 22.55 4.39 0.26
CA GLY A 46 23.77 3.69 -0.16
C GLY A 46 23.58 2.25 -0.64
N SER A 47 22.42 1.63 -0.36
CA SER A 47 22.02 0.31 -0.86
C SER A 47 21.16 0.39 -2.13
N GLY A 48 20.88 1.61 -2.62
CA GLY A 48 19.96 1.86 -3.73
C GLY A 48 18.49 1.83 -3.31
N THR A 49 18.16 1.83 -2.02
CA THR A 49 16.76 1.82 -1.58
C THR A 49 16.16 3.21 -1.72
N LEU A 50 15.02 3.31 -2.41
CA LEU A 50 14.22 4.52 -2.53
C LEU A 50 12.82 4.25 -1.98
N ARG A 51 12.27 5.21 -1.22
CA ARG A 51 10.93 5.09 -0.62
C ARG A 51 9.91 5.91 -1.40
N GLY A 52 8.69 5.39 -1.41
CA GLY A 52 7.55 6.09 -1.98
C GLY A 52 6.25 5.51 -1.46
N VAL A 53 5.14 6.00 -2.02
CA VAL A 53 3.79 5.51 -1.72
C VAL A 53 2.94 5.48 -2.98
N LEU A 54 2.03 4.51 -3.06
CA LEU A 54 0.85 4.59 -3.90
C LEU A 54 -0.23 5.32 -3.09
N HIS A 55 -0.49 6.59 -3.43
CA HIS A 55 -1.47 7.40 -2.71
C HIS A 55 -2.83 7.26 -3.39
N ILE A 56 -3.79 6.67 -2.67
CA ILE A 56 -5.14 6.40 -3.13
C ILE A 56 -6.11 7.28 -2.33
N GLU A 57 -6.77 8.21 -3.00
CA GLU A 57 -7.87 8.96 -2.41
C GLU A 57 -9.20 8.39 -2.88
N LEU A 58 -10.10 8.14 -1.94
CA LEU A 58 -11.42 7.57 -2.18
C LEU A 58 -12.49 8.63 -1.94
N ALA A 59 -13.49 8.66 -2.83
CA ALA A 59 -14.71 9.41 -2.60
C ALA A 59 -15.54 8.73 -1.49
N PRO A 60 -16.40 9.49 -0.78
CA PRO A 60 -17.27 8.91 0.25
C PRO A 60 -18.07 7.71 -0.28
N GLY A 61 -18.08 6.60 0.47
CA GLY A 61 -18.77 5.36 0.10
C GLY A 61 -17.97 4.42 -0.82
N TRP A 62 -16.78 4.82 -1.27
CA TRP A 62 -15.89 3.99 -2.07
C TRP A 62 -14.81 3.32 -1.22
N LYS A 63 -14.38 2.13 -1.64
CA LYS A 63 -13.39 1.30 -0.95
C LYS A 63 -12.31 0.79 -1.89
N THR A 64 -11.15 0.46 -1.33
CA THR A 64 -10.06 -0.30 -1.98
C THR A 64 -9.62 -1.43 -1.06
N TYR A 65 -8.79 -2.34 -1.57
CA TYR A 65 -8.53 -3.62 -0.90
C TYR A 65 -7.15 -3.72 -0.29
N TRP A 66 -7.08 -4.57 0.73
CA TRP A 66 -5.83 -5.12 1.23
C TRP A 66 -5.29 -6.17 0.25
N ARG A 67 -4.07 -6.67 0.53
CA ARG A 67 -3.37 -7.62 -0.33
C ARG A 67 -4.11 -8.95 -0.52
N ASP A 68 -4.85 -9.41 0.49
CA ASP A 68 -5.87 -10.43 0.35
C ASP A 68 -7.26 -9.79 0.54
N PRO A 69 -8.02 -9.55 -0.55
CA PRO A 69 -9.31 -8.87 -0.47
C PRO A 69 -10.44 -9.77 0.06
N GLY A 70 -10.23 -11.09 0.18
CA GLY A 70 -11.31 -12.07 0.27
C GLY A 70 -12.01 -12.32 -1.08
N ASP A 71 -13.23 -12.85 -1.05
CA ASP A 71 -13.88 -13.47 -2.21
C ASP A 71 -14.29 -12.49 -3.35
N ALA A 72 -14.31 -11.18 -3.09
CA ALA A 72 -15.00 -10.21 -3.97
C ALA A 72 -14.19 -8.96 -4.35
N GLY A 73 -12.90 -8.88 -4.01
CA GLY A 73 -12.09 -7.70 -4.31
C GLY A 73 -10.94 -7.95 -5.26
N VAL A 74 -10.28 -6.85 -5.65
CA VAL A 74 -9.11 -6.86 -6.53
C VAL A 74 -7.96 -6.20 -5.79
N PRO A 75 -6.91 -6.95 -5.40
CA PRO A 75 -5.82 -6.39 -4.62
C PRO A 75 -4.99 -5.41 -5.46
N PRO A 76 -4.40 -4.37 -4.86
CA PRO A 76 -3.49 -3.49 -5.55
C PRO A 76 -2.22 -4.21 -6.02
N SER A 77 -1.80 -3.96 -7.25
CA SER A 77 -0.53 -4.43 -7.81
C SER A 77 0.19 -3.32 -8.56
N VAL A 78 1.52 -3.44 -8.60
CA VAL A 78 2.42 -2.46 -9.21
C VAL A 78 3.37 -3.20 -10.13
N ASP A 79 3.32 -2.92 -11.43
CA ASP A 79 4.31 -3.39 -12.40
C ASP A 79 5.25 -2.25 -12.80
N LEU A 80 6.56 -2.47 -12.63
CA LEU A 80 7.62 -1.55 -13.00
C LEU A 80 8.43 -2.03 -14.21
N SER A 81 7.95 -2.99 -14.98
CA SER A 81 8.63 -3.57 -16.15
C SER A 81 9.04 -2.53 -17.20
N ALA A 82 8.27 -1.44 -17.32
CA ALA A 82 8.55 -0.31 -18.21
C ALA A 82 9.47 0.77 -17.59
N SER A 83 9.93 0.58 -16.35
CA SER A 83 10.79 1.52 -15.64
C SER A 83 12.27 1.38 -16.04
N ARG A 84 13.04 2.45 -15.85
CA ARG A 84 14.49 2.48 -16.13
C ARG A 84 15.28 2.58 -14.84
N ASN A 85 16.28 1.71 -14.70
CA ASN A 85 17.25 1.71 -13.60
C ASN A 85 16.66 1.50 -12.19
N ILE A 86 15.44 0.96 -12.11
CA ILE A 86 14.71 0.75 -10.85
C ILE A 86 13.88 -0.54 -10.95
N SER A 87 13.63 -1.18 -9.82
CA SER A 87 12.75 -2.34 -9.68
C SER A 87 11.93 -2.23 -8.41
N LEU A 88 10.80 -2.96 -8.37
CA LEU A 88 9.96 -3.05 -7.19
C LEU A 88 10.64 -3.97 -6.18
N ALA A 89 10.83 -3.49 -4.96
CA ALA A 89 11.37 -4.29 -3.85
C ALA A 89 10.27 -4.73 -2.88
N GLY A 90 9.20 -3.94 -2.73
CA GLY A 90 8.05 -4.30 -1.90
C GLY A 90 6.88 -3.33 -2.04
N LEU A 91 5.68 -3.84 -1.77
CA LEU A 91 4.46 -3.07 -1.57
C LEU A 91 3.91 -3.47 -0.20
N ASP A 92 3.97 -2.55 0.74
CA ASP A 92 3.57 -2.75 2.13
C ASP A 92 2.18 -2.16 2.37
N PHE A 93 1.51 -2.65 3.40
CA PHE A 93 0.12 -2.33 3.67
C PHE A 93 -0.05 -1.90 5.12
N PRO A 94 -0.67 -0.73 5.37
CA PRO A 94 -1.13 -0.40 6.72
C PRO A 94 -2.18 -1.42 7.18
N PRO A 95 -2.43 -1.54 8.50
CA PRO A 95 -3.40 -2.48 9.05
C PRO A 95 -4.75 -2.37 8.33
N PRO A 96 -5.28 -3.46 7.77
CA PRO A 96 -6.58 -3.44 7.10
C PRO A 96 -7.72 -3.48 8.11
N GLU A 97 -8.91 -3.11 7.63
CA GLU A 97 -10.15 -3.31 8.35
C GLU A 97 -10.96 -4.44 7.69
N ARG A 98 -11.70 -5.20 8.52
CA ARG A 98 -12.64 -6.21 8.03
C ARG A 98 -14.02 -5.61 7.93
N HIS A 99 -14.55 -5.61 6.72
CA HIS A 99 -15.87 -5.08 6.43
C HIS A 99 -16.80 -6.20 5.96
N ARG A 100 -18.11 -5.92 5.97
CA ARG A 100 -19.15 -6.85 5.52
C ARG A 100 -20.15 -6.17 4.59
N ASP A 101 -20.37 -6.81 3.44
CA ASP A 101 -21.45 -6.48 2.51
C ASP A 101 -22.39 -7.69 2.43
N GLY A 102 -23.41 -7.69 3.29
CA GLY A 102 -24.28 -8.86 3.50
C GLY A 102 -23.50 -10.05 4.08
N GLU A 103 -23.50 -11.17 3.38
CA GLU A 103 -22.79 -12.40 3.79
C GLU A 103 -21.31 -12.39 3.40
N PHE A 104 -20.86 -11.44 2.59
CA PHE A 104 -19.48 -11.36 2.11
C PHE A 104 -18.64 -10.50 3.06
N ALA A 105 -17.52 -11.05 3.52
CA ALA A 105 -16.50 -10.31 4.24
C ALA A 105 -15.34 -9.98 3.31
N TRP A 106 -14.79 -8.77 3.44
CA TRP A 106 -13.60 -8.34 2.70
C TRP A 106 -12.66 -7.58 3.63
N ALA A 107 -11.40 -7.50 3.24
CA ALA A 107 -10.37 -6.77 3.97
C ALA A 107 -9.83 -5.61 3.11
N GLY A 108 -9.74 -4.43 3.69
CA GLY A 108 -9.30 -3.25 2.96
C GLY A 108 -9.53 -1.95 3.69
N TYR A 109 -9.87 -0.92 2.91
CA TYR A 109 -9.94 0.46 3.35
C TYR A 109 -11.14 1.15 2.69
N ASP A 110 -12.01 1.78 3.48
CA ASP A 110 -13.14 2.61 3.04
C ASP A 110 -12.85 4.13 3.14
N ARG A 111 -11.56 4.46 3.28
CA ARG A 111 -11.01 5.81 3.43
C ARG A 111 -9.69 5.92 2.65
N PRO A 112 -9.22 7.16 2.36
CA PRO A 112 -7.94 7.36 1.70
C PRO A 112 -6.81 6.59 2.39
N VAL A 113 -5.94 5.98 1.58
CA VAL A 113 -4.84 5.15 2.04
C VAL A 113 -3.59 5.44 1.21
N ALA A 114 -2.44 5.44 1.87
CA ALA A 114 -1.14 5.49 1.22
C ALA A 114 -0.43 4.16 1.46
N LEU A 115 -0.21 3.38 0.40
CA LEU A 115 0.47 2.09 0.49
C LEU A 115 1.98 2.32 0.29
N PRO A 116 2.84 2.06 1.29
CA PRO A 116 4.28 2.23 1.11
C PRO A 116 4.83 1.33 0.01
N ILE A 117 5.66 1.92 -0.84
CA ILE A 117 6.39 1.22 -1.88
C ILE A 117 7.88 1.35 -1.58
N THR A 118 8.56 0.21 -1.63
CA THR A 118 10.02 0.16 -1.59
C THR A 118 10.52 -0.13 -2.99
N PHE A 119 11.39 0.75 -3.49
CA PHE A 119 12.06 0.60 -4.76
C PHE A 119 13.54 0.27 -4.55
N HIS A 120 14.12 -0.45 -5.51
CA HIS A 120 15.55 -0.68 -5.59
C HIS A 120 16.12 -0.07 -6.87
N VAL A 121 16.97 0.93 -6.73
CA VAL A 121 17.72 1.59 -7.79
C VAL A 121 19.00 0.80 -8.06
N LYS A 122 19.15 0.34 -9.31
CA LYS A 122 20.22 -0.60 -9.68
C LYS A 122 21.60 0.05 -9.74
N ASP A 123 21.66 1.28 -10.24
CA ASP A 123 22.88 2.09 -10.32
C ASP A 123 22.56 3.54 -9.92
N PRO A 124 22.81 3.95 -8.66
CA PRO A 124 22.52 5.30 -8.19
C PRO A 124 23.20 6.42 -8.98
N GLY A 125 24.26 6.12 -9.75
CA GLY A 125 24.94 7.09 -10.60
C GLY A 125 24.25 7.35 -11.95
N ARG A 126 23.15 6.66 -12.26
CA ARG A 126 22.43 6.79 -13.53
C ARG A 126 21.01 7.33 -13.36
N PRO A 127 20.48 8.10 -14.34
CA PRO A 127 19.12 8.62 -14.28
C PRO A 127 18.07 7.52 -14.12
N VAL A 128 17.22 7.67 -13.11
CA VAL A 128 16.07 6.81 -12.83
C VAL A 128 14.82 7.36 -13.53
N THR A 129 13.94 6.49 -13.99
CA THR A 129 12.58 6.87 -14.35
C THR A 129 11.65 5.75 -13.95
N ILE A 130 10.65 6.08 -13.14
CA ILE A 130 9.59 5.15 -12.77
C ILE A 130 8.48 5.30 -13.80
N SER A 131 8.13 4.17 -14.44
CA SER A 131 6.94 3.98 -15.26
C SER A 131 6.18 2.81 -14.64
N ALA A 132 5.18 3.12 -13.83
CA ALA A 132 4.41 2.14 -13.07
C ALA A 132 3.06 1.89 -13.73
N ALA A 133 2.76 0.64 -14.06
CA ALA A 133 1.41 0.19 -14.36
C ALA A 133 0.77 -0.32 -13.08
N ILE A 134 -0.26 0.38 -12.63
CA ILE A 134 -1.01 0.05 -11.41
C ILE A 134 -2.30 -0.65 -11.81
N PHE A 135 -2.61 -1.74 -11.12
CA PHE A 135 -3.90 -2.42 -11.21
C PHE A 135 -4.48 -2.59 -9.81
N LEU A 136 -5.71 -2.12 -9.58
CA LEU A 136 -6.35 -2.19 -8.26
C LEU A 136 -7.88 -2.10 -8.39
N GLY A 137 -8.62 -2.59 -7.39
CA GLY A 137 -10.07 -2.41 -7.33
C GLY A 137 -10.48 -1.17 -6.55
N ILE A 138 -11.34 -0.32 -7.14
CA ILE A 138 -12.07 0.73 -6.41
C ILE A 138 -13.57 0.53 -6.58
N CYS A 139 -14.25 0.35 -5.46
CA CYS A 139 -15.54 -0.33 -5.44
C CYS A 139 -16.52 0.42 -4.52
N GLU A 140 -17.75 0.67 -4.97
CA GLU A 140 -18.82 1.20 -4.12
C GLU A 140 -19.75 0.03 -3.79
N SER A 141 -20.71 -0.26 -4.69
CA SER A 141 -21.57 -1.45 -4.64
C SER A 141 -21.08 -2.59 -5.55
N ILE A 142 -20.39 -2.25 -6.63
CA ILE A 142 -19.82 -3.19 -7.60
C ILE A 142 -18.35 -2.85 -7.76
N CYS A 143 -17.54 -3.89 -7.95
CA CYS A 143 -16.11 -3.70 -8.05
C CYS A 143 -15.66 -3.33 -9.46
N VAL A 144 -14.98 -2.19 -9.60
CA VAL A 144 -14.46 -1.69 -10.87
C VAL A 144 -12.94 -1.82 -10.86
N PRO A 145 -12.36 -2.71 -11.70
CA PRO A 145 -10.92 -2.79 -11.86
C PRO A 145 -10.39 -1.51 -12.53
N VAL A 146 -9.41 -0.88 -11.90
CA VAL A 146 -8.76 0.33 -12.39
C VAL A 146 -7.37 0.00 -12.91
N HIS A 147 -7.02 0.57 -14.05
CA HIS A 147 -5.66 0.59 -14.57
C HIS A 147 -5.16 2.03 -14.61
N ALA A 148 -3.98 2.29 -14.05
CA ALA A 148 -3.35 3.61 -14.09
C ALA A 148 -1.89 3.49 -14.53
N GLU A 149 -1.47 4.34 -15.47
CA GLU A 149 -0.07 4.50 -15.82
C GLU A 149 0.48 5.74 -15.13
N LEU A 150 1.46 5.56 -14.26
CA LEU A 150 2.05 6.64 -13.46
C LEU A 150 3.53 6.78 -13.82
N LYS A 151 3.96 8.02 -14.05
CA LYS A 151 5.36 8.35 -14.36
C LYS A 151 5.93 9.31 -13.34
N VAL A 152 7.11 8.99 -12.82
CA VAL A 152 7.82 9.80 -11.84
C VAL A 152 9.31 9.82 -12.18
N ASP A 153 9.91 11.00 -12.16
CA ASP A 153 11.35 11.16 -12.04
C ASP A 153 11.66 11.50 -10.57
N PRO A 154 12.21 10.56 -9.77
CA PRO A 154 12.48 10.80 -8.35
C PRO A 154 13.49 11.94 -8.10
N ALA A 155 14.31 12.28 -9.10
CA ALA A 155 15.32 13.33 -8.97
C ALA A 155 14.77 14.75 -9.23
N SER A 156 13.49 14.87 -9.63
CA SER A 156 12.87 16.16 -9.97
C SER A 156 12.74 17.11 -8.76
N ASP A 157 12.18 16.60 -7.65
CA ASP A 157 12.11 17.29 -6.36
C ASP A 157 12.16 16.29 -5.19
N PRO A 158 13.32 15.65 -4.94
CA PRO A 158 13.45 14.58 -3.95
C PRO A 158 13.26 15.06 -2.50
N HIS A 159 13.36 16.36 -2.24
CA HIS A 159 13.27 16.95 -0.91
C HIS A 159 11.98 17.75 -0.71
N ASN A 160 10.96 17.48 -1.52
CA ASN A 160 9.65 18.10 -1.35
C ASN A 160 9.10 17.78 0.06
N PRO A 161 8.73 18.79 0.87
CA PRO A 161 8.33 18.57 2.26
C PRO A 161 6.98 17.85 2.38
N ASP A 162 6.06 18.06 1.44
CA ASP A 162 4.73 17.43 1.46
C ASP A 162 4.85 15.95 1.08
N ASP A 163 5.63 15.64 0.03
CA ASP A 163 5.90 14.26 -0.40
C ASP A 163 6.66 13.49 0.69
N THR A 164 7.67 14.13 1.32
CA THR A 164 8.41 13.55 2.45
C THR A 164 7.48 13.26 3.63
N SER A 165 6.60 14.19 3.97
CA SER A 165 5.64 14.01 5.07
C SER A 165 4.66 12.88 4.79
N LEU A 166 4.15 12.79 3.57
CA LEU A 166 3.25 11.72 3.14
C LEU A 166 3.91 10.35 3.21
N VAL A 167 5.13 10.21 2.66
CA VAL A 167 5.87 8.94 2.66
C VAL A 167 6.20 8.51 4.09
N ASN A 168 6.68 9.42 4.94
CA ASN A 168 6.98 9.12 6.33
C ASN A 168 5.74 8.72 7.12
N ALA A 169 4.62 9.43 6.93
CA ALA A 169 3.36 9.09 7.61
C ALA A 169 2.85 7.71 7.20
N ALA A 170 2.97 7.34 5.92
CA ALA A 170 2.58 6.02 5.44
C ALA A 170 3.47 4.90 6.02
N LEU A 171 4.78 5.12 6.08
CA LEU A 171 5.72 4.17 6.69
C LEU A 171 5.46 4.00 8.19
N SER A 172 5.19 5.08 8.92
CA SER A 172 4.84 5.01 10.35
C SER A 172 3.46 4.40 10.64
N ALA A 173 2.61 4.25 9.62
CA ALA A 173 1.31 3.60 9.76
C ALA A 173 1.37 2.08 9.54
N LEU A 174 2.53 1.52 9.17
CA LEU A 174 2.69 0.08 9.01
C LEU A 174 2.58 -0.65 10.36
N PRO A 175 2.06 -1.89 10.36
CA PRO A 175 2.11 -2.72 11.56
C PRO A 175 3.56 -3.03 11.94
N GLU A 176 3.87 -2.95 13.23
CA GLU A 176 5.19 -3.30 13.76
C GLU A 176 5.47 -4.79 13.57
N PRO A 177 6.75 -5.23 13.58
CA PRO A 177 7.06 -6.66 13.59
C PRO A 177 6.49 -7.34 14.84
N ALA A 178 5.86 -8.50 14.65
CA ALA A 178 5.33 -9.31 15.75
C ALA A 178 6.43 -9.81 16.70
N THR A 179 6.08 -9.94 17.98
CA THR A 179 6.94 -10.49 19.04
C THR A 179 6.26 -11.66 19.75
N ASP A 180 6.95 -12.30 20.71
CA ASP A 180 6.38 -13.40 21.50
C ASP A 180 5.22 -12.96 22.41
N GLU A 181 5.16 -11.67 22.72
CA GLU A 181 4.15 -11.00 23.56
C GLU A 181 3.05 -10.30 22.76
N PHE A 182 3.24 -10.09 21.45
CA PHE A 182 2.23 -9.54 20.56
C PHE A 182 2.37 -10.13 19.16
N GLY A 183 1.51 -11.07 18.81
CA GLY A 183 1.60 -11.78 17.54
C GLY A 183 0.72 -13.03 17.48
N LEU A 184 0.95 -13.85 16.45
CA LEU A 184 0.27 -15.13 16.28
C LEU A 184 1.19 -16.31 16.58
N LYS A 185 0.68 -17.27 17.36
CA LYS A 185 1.31 -18.58 17.56
C LYS A 185 0.51 -19.65 16.84
N THR A 186 1.17 -20.50 16.05
CA THR A 186 0.49 -21.62 15.39
C THR A 186 0.23 -22.73 16.40
N VAL A 187 -1.04 -23.06 16.61
CA VAL A 187 -1.48 -24.15 17.50
C VAL A 187 -1.62 -25.45 16.71
N GLU A 188 -2.26 -25.36 15.54
CA GLU A 188 -2.50 -26.50 14.66
C GLU A 188 -2.42 -26.07 13.19
N ALA A 189 -1.83 -26.93 12.36
CA ALA A 189 -1.81 -26.77 10.92
C ALA A 189 -2.24 -28.10 10.28
N SER A 190 -3.35 -28.06 9.54
CA SER A 190 -3.99 -29.26 8.97
C SER A 190 -4.07 -29.19 7.44
N GLU A 191 -4.89 -30.02 6.79
CA GLU A 191 -5.10 -29.93 5.34
C GLU A 191 -6.03 -28.77 4.94
N ASP A 192 -7.05 -28.48 5.74
CA ASP A 192 -8.15 -27.56 5.39
C ASP A 192 -8.25 -26.32 6.27
N HIS A 193 -7.42 -26.22 7.32
CA HIS A 193 -7.39 -25.04 8.20
C HIS A 193 -6.08 -24.87 8.99
N LEU A 194 -5.84 -23.63 9.42
CA LEU A 194 -4.93 -23.26 10.51
C LEU A 194 -5.73 -22.97 11.78
N LEU A 195 -5.18 -23.32 12.92
CA LEU A 195 -5.59 -22.81 14.22
C LEU A 195 -4.42 -22.00 14.79
N VAL A 196 -4.67 -20.72 15.04
CA VAL A 196 -3.67 -19.80 15.60
C VAL A 196 -4.19 -19.19 16.90
N GLU A 197 -3.28 -18.99 17.84
CA GLU A 197 -3.51 -18.21 19.06
C GLU A 197 -3.07 -16.77 18.81
N ALA A 198 -3.96 -15.82 19.12
CA ALA A 198 -3.62 -14.40 19.15
C ALA A 198 -3.12 -14.01 20.53
N VAL A 199 -1.81 -13.75 20.61
CA VAL A 199 -1.19 -13.20 21.83
C VAL A 199 -1.38 -11.70 21.80
N LEU A 200 -2.17 -11.18 22.73
CA LEU A 200 -2.54 -9.77 22.78
C LEU A 200 -1.59 -8.99 23.71
N PRO A 201 -1.25 -7.73 23.37
CA PRO A 201 -0.49 -6.87 24.26
C PRO A 201 -1.35 -6.49 25.48
N GLN A 202 -0.69 -6.01 26.54
CA GLN A 202 -1.39 -5.61 27.76
C GLN A 202 -2.46 -4.54 27.46
N GLY A 203 -3.69 -4.82 27.91
CA GLY A 203 -4.82 -3.90 27.79
C GLY A 203 -5.63 -4.05 26.50
N ALA A 204 -5.17 -4.83 25.52
CA ALA A 204 -5.98 -5.17 24.36
C ALA A 204 -7.08 -6.17 24.74
N THR A 205 -8.28 -5.95 24.21
CA THR A 205 -9.48 -6.77 24.53
C THR A 205 -10.14 -7.37 23.31
N ASP A 206 -9.80 -6.86 22.12
CA ASP A 206 -10.32 -7.38 20.87
C ASP A 206 -9.19 -7.56 19.85
N ALA A 207 -9.42 -8.48 18.92
CA ALA A 207 -8.53 -8.67 17.80
C ALA A 207 -9.24 -9.16 16.55
N ASP A 208 -8.62 -8.90 15.41
CA ASP A 208 -8.91 -9.53 14.13
C ASP A 208 -7.61 -10.00 13.47
N VAL A 209 -7.72 -11.07 12.70
CA VAL A 209 -6.59 -11.71 12.00
C VAL A 209 -6.81 -11.56 10.51
N PHE A 210 -5.77 -11.11 9.84
CA PHE A 210 -5.68 -11.04 8.40
C PHE A 210 -4.49 -11.89 7.96
N ILE A 211 -4.68 -12.71 6.95
CA ILE A 211 -3.67 -13.60 6.42
C ILE A 211 -3.68 -13.52 4.90
N ALA A 212 -2.51 -13.60 4.29
CA ALA A 212 -2.35 -13.49 2.85
C ALA A 212 -1.20 -14.37 2.37
N SER A 213 -1.24 -14.75 1.10
CA SER A 213 -0.16 -15.46 0.42
C SER A 213 -0.06 -15.00 -1.02
N ASP A 214 1.17 -14.86 -1.49
CA ASP A 214 1.47 -14.55 -2.88
C ASP A 214 1.75 -15.86 -3.69
N ASP A 215 1.68 -17.03 -3.03
CA ASP A 215 2.15 -18.32 -3.55
C ASP A 215 1.03 -19.39 -3.68
N GLY A 216 -0.21 -18.94 -3.93
CA GLY A 216 -1.32 -19.82 -4.31
C GLY A 216 -2.09 -20.47 -3.16
N TYR A 217 -1.81 -20.10 -1.90
CA TYR A 217 -2.77 -20.33 -0.82
C TYR A 217 -3.94 -19.36 -0.96
N ALA A 218 -5.15 -19.85 -0.69
CA ALA A 218 -6.32 -19.02 -0.52
C ALA A 218 -6.93 -19.26 0.86
N PHE A 219 -7.49 -18.20 1.45
CA PHE A 219 -8.03 -18.24 2.79
C PHE A 219 -9.50 -17.83 2.79
N ARG A 220 -10.26 -18.40 3.72
CA ARG A 220 -11.56 -17.85 4.09
C ARG A 220 -11.44 -17.03 5.36
N GLU A 221 -12.49 -16.25 5.65
CA GLU A 221 -12.56 -15.41 6.84
C GLU A 221 -12.18 -16.18 8.12
N PRO A 222 -11.14 -15.74 8.84
CA PRO A 222 -10.80 -16.27 10.17
C PRO A 222 -12.00 -16.19 11.12
N LYS A 223 -12.25 -17.27 11.87
CA LYS A 223 -13.33 -17.33 12.86
C LYS A 223 -12.75 -17.48 14.26
N LYS A 224 -13.17 -16.61 15.17
CA LYS A 224 -12.83 -16.70 16.59
C LYS A 224 -13.34 -18.03 17.16
N VAL A 225 -12.47 -18.73 17.88
CA VAL A 225 -12.76 -19.96 18.61
C VAL A 225 -12.38 -19.71 20.05
N ASN A 226 -13.36 -19.81 20.95
CA ASN A 226 -13.09 -19.64 22.37
C ASN A 226 -12.69 -21.00 22.97
N ARG A 227 -11.48 -21.09 23.51
CA ARG A 227 -10.98 -22.30 24.16
C ARG A 227 -10.16 -21.91 25.39
N GLU A 228 -10.55 -22.42 26.55
CA GLU A 228 -9.73 -22.41 27.77
C GLU A 228 -9.20 -21.03 28.24
N GLY A 229 -9.80 -19.94 27.76
CA GLY A 229 -9.39 -18.56 28.08
C GLY A 229 -8.47 -17.91 27.04
N ASP A 230 -8.01 -18.67 26.05
CA ASP A 230 -7.16 -18.20 24.95
C ASP A 230 -8.00 -17.69 23.79
N LEU A 231 -7.53 -16.63 23.13
CA LEU A 231 -8.14 -16.09 21.92
C LEU A 231 -7.59 -16.81 20.69
N LEU A 232 -8.32 -17.83 20.23
CA LEU A 232 -7.92 -18.60 19.05
C LEU A 232 -8.69 -18.16 17.80
N PHE A 233 -8.07 -18.34 16.64
CA PHE A 233 -8.70 -18.17 15.33
C PHE A 233 -8.52 -19.42 14.49
N ARG A 234 -9.63 -19.96 13.99
CA ARG A 234 -9.65 -20.99 12.95
C ARG A 234 -9.72 -20.31 11.59
N ILE A 235 -8.73 -20.56 10.76
CA ILE A 235 -8.59 -19.98 9.42
C ILE A 235 -8.76 -21.12 8.39
N PRO A 236 -9.88 -21.22 7.67
CA PRO A 236 -10.01 -22.19 6.60
C PRO A 236 -9.04 -21.87 5.45
N VAL A 237 -8.37 -22.89 4.93
CA VAL A 237 -7.30 -22.75 3.94
C VAL A 237 -7.54 -23.68 2.75
N ILE A 238 -7.30 -23.16 1.55
CA ILE A 238 -7.16 -23.93 0.32
C ILE A 238 -5.68 -23.88 -0.06
N LYS A 239 -5.02 -25.06 -0.04
CA LYS A 239 -3.59 -25.17 -0.33
C LYS A 239 -3.31 -25.24 -1.83
N PRO A 240 -2.16 -24.73 -2.30
CA PRO A 240 -1.66 -25.01 -3.64
C PRO A 240 -1.28 -26.49 -3.76
N ALA A 241 -1.24 -27.00 -4.99
CA ALA A 241 -0.88 -28.40 -5.26
C ALA A 241 0.58 -28.74 -4.87
N GLN A 242 1.46 -27.74 -4.84
CA GLN A 242 2.85 -27.88 -4.43
C GLN A 242 3.15 -26.86 -3.33
N ARG A 243 3.82 -27.30 -2.26
CA ARG A 243 4.23 -26.39 -1.19
C ARG A 243 5.24 -25.37 -1.74
N PRO A 244 5.01 -24.06 -1.55
CA PRO A 244 5.95 -23.04 -2.01
C PRO A 244 7.26 -23.02 -1.20
N SER A 245 8.28 -22.37 -1.75
CA SER A 245 9.60 -22.19 -1.12
C SER A 245 9.84 -20.80 -0.53
N GLY A 246 8.82 -19.93 -0.57
CA GLY A 246 8.87 -18.55 -0.05
C GLY A 246 8.93 -18.44 1.47
N ALA A 247 8.77 -17.21 1.98
CA ALA A 247 8.91 -16.89 3.40
C ALA A 247 7.81 -17.48 4.29
N GLY A 248 6.63 -17.77 3.71
CA GLY A 248 5.46 -18.28 4.42
C GLY A 248 4.23 -17.42 4.17
N LEU A 249 3.21 -17.59 5.01
CA LEU A 249 1.94 -16.89 4.95
C LEU A 249 2.07 -15.61 5.76
N HIS A 250 1.94 -14.46 5.10
CA HIS A 250 1.97 -13.16 5.76
C HIS A 250 0.71 -12.99 6.58
N TYR A 251 0.84 -12.44 7.79
CA TYR A 251 -0.31 -12.07 8.60
C TYR A 251 -0.20 -10.65 9.14
N THR A 252 -1.35 -10.09 9.47
CA THR A 252 -1.50 -8.89 10.28
C THR A 252 -2.49 -9.20 11.39
N LEU A 253 -2.05 -9.04 12.64
CA LEU A 253 -2.90 -9.10 13.82
C LEU A 253 -3.25 -7.67 14.21
N VAL A 254 -4.52 -7.32 14.15
CA VAL A 254 -5.03 -5.98 14.49
C VAL A 254 -5.79 -6.07 15.81
N THR A 255 -5.53 -5.13 16.72
CA THR A 255 -6.17 -5.03 18.04
C THR A 255 -6.64 -3.60 18.29
N ASP A 256 -7.40 -3.41 19.37
CA ASP A 256 -7.74 -2.09 19.91
C ASP A 256 -6.56 -1.30 20.47
N ALA A 257 -5.39 -1.94 20.67
CA ALA A 257 -4.17 -1.31 21.17
C ALA A 257 -3.06 -1.11 20.12
N GLY A 258 -3.29 -1.54 18.87
CA GLY A 258 -2.29 -1.49 17.80
C GLY A 258 -2.33 -2.70 16.88
N ALA A 259 -1.36 -2.81 15.97
CA ALA A 259 -1.26 -3.91 15.04
C ALA A 259 0.19 -4.37 14.85
N VAL A 260 0.36 -5.67 14.61
CA VAL A 260 1.65 -6.28 14.26
C VAL A 260 1.53 -7.14 13.01
N SER A 261 2.64 -7.33 12.32
CA SER A 261 2.76 -8.22 11.17
C SER A 261 3.85 -9.25 11.35
N GLY A 262 3.67 -10.39 10.71
CA GLY A 262 4.66 -11.46 10.73
C GLY A 262 4.37 -12.50 9.67
N THR A 263 5.05 -13.63 9.77
CA THR A 263 4.93 -14.72 8.81
C THR A 263 4.74 -16.05 9.54
N ILE A 264 3.79 -16.86 9.06
CA ILE A 264 3.58 -18.25 9.49
C ILE A 264 4.24 -19.16 8.44
N PRO A 265 5.06 -20.16 8.83
CA PRO A 265 5.65 -21.10 7.88
C PRO A 265 4.60 -21.84 7.04
N TYR A 266 4.95 -22.18 5.80
CA TYR A 266 4.10 -23.04 4.96
C TYR A 266 3.92 -24.43 5.58
N PHE A 267 2.72 -24.99 5.42
CA PHE A 267 2.31 -26.27 5.99
C PHE A 267 1.62 -27.16 4.95
#